data_AF-A0A9E7F073-F1
#
_entry.id   AF-A0A9E7F073-F1
#
_cell.length_a   1.000
_cell.length_b   1.000
_cell.length_c   1.000
_cell.angle_alpha   90.00
_cell.angle_beta   90.00
_cell.angle_gamma   90.00
#
_symmetry.space_group_name_H-M   'P 1'
#
loop_
_entity.id
_entity.type
_entity.pdbx_description
1 polymer ?
#
loop_
_entity_poly.entity_id
_entity_poly.type
_entity_poly.pdbx_seq_one_letter_code
_entity_poly.pdbx_strand_id
1 'polypeptide(L)'
;MVKNCKIGSLQMFVKNYGSCEDMGPRALPVEEVHKICVLDIRLANADRHAGNILICKEAGQTLLVPIDHGYCLPENFEDCTFEWLYWPQARQPFKDEVIDYIKSLDAEEDIALLKFHGWELSPECARTLCVSTMLLKKGVERGLTPYDIGSIMCRETLKKESKIEEMLREANNTILPGTSETAFLESVSEIMDHHLDKPTLPID
;
A
#
# COMPACT_ATOMS: atom_id res chain seq x y z
N MET A 1 -27.35 -24.75 -20.29
CA MET A 1 -26.23 -24.75 -19.31
C MET A 1 -24.99 -24.27 -20.05
N VAL A 2 -24.50 -23.07 -19.77
CA VAL A 2 -23.25 -22.59 -20.37
C VAL A 2 -22.10 -23.36 -19.72
N LYS A 3 -21.67 -24.44 -20.37
CA LYS A 3 -20.51 -25.25 -19.96
C LYS A 3 -19.24 -24.43 -20.18
N ASN A 4 -18.40 -24.36 -19.15
CA ASN A 4 -17.01 -23.85 -19.15
C ASN A 4 -16.82 -22.33 -19.34
N CYS A 5 -17.49 -21.51 -18.52
CA CYS A 5 -17.09 -20.10 -18.41
C CYS A 5 -15.86 -20.01 -17.48
N LYS A 6 -14.75 -19.45 -17.98
CA LYS A 6 -13.60 -19.11 -17.12
C LYS A 6 -13.95 -17.85 -16.33
N ILE A 7 -13.69 -17.88 -15.03
CA ILE A 7 -13.78 -16.71 -14.16
C ILE A 7 -12.41 -16.06 -14.12
N GLY A 8 -12.37 -14.72 -14.18
CA GLY A 8 -11.14 -13.94 -14.12
C GLY A 8 -11.43 -12.46 -14.06
N SER A 9 -10.39 -11.66 -13.87
CA SER A 9 -10.47 -10.21 -13.93
C SER A 9 -10.52 -9.74 -15.39
N LEU A 10 -11.36 -8.74 -15.67
CA LEU A 10 -11.39 -8.05 -16.95
C LEU A 10 -11.17 -6.56 -16.67
N GLN A 11 -9.96 -6.09 -16.95
CA GLN A 11 -9.60 -4.69 -16.78
C GLN A 11 -9.84 -3.93 -18.10
N MET A 12 -10.44 -2.75 -18.01
CA MET A 12 -10.64 -1.89 -19.17
C MET A 12 -9.29 -1.47 -19.76
N PHE A 13 -9.15 -1.61 -21.07
CA PHE A 13 -7.95 -1.15 -21.78
C PHE A 13 -7.86 0.38 -21.75
N VAL A 14 -6.68 0.90 -21.45
CA VAL A 14 -6.39 2.33 -21.47
C VAL A 14 -5.30 2.62 -22.50
N LYS A 15 -5.59 3.52 -23.45
CA LYS A 15 -4.61 3.98 -24.43
C LYS A 15 -3.51 4.76 -23.71
N ASN A 16 -2.27 4.32 -23.88
CA ASN A 16 -1.09 4.85 -23.19
C ASN A 16 0.06 5.11 -24.18
N TYR A 17 1.14 5.68 -23.67
CA TYR A 17 2.36 6.05 -24.40
C TYR A 17 3.60 5.26 -23.96
N GLY A 18 3.40 4.07 -23.37
CA GLY A 18 4.46 3.27 -22.75
C GLY A 18 4.41 3.29 -21.22
N SER A 19 5.38 2.61 -20.61
CA SER A 19 5.49 2.50 -19.15
C SER A 19 6.49 3.51 -18.58
N CYS A 20 6.54 3.62 -17.26
CA CYS A 20 7.54 4.43 -16.57
C CYS A 20 8.97 3.89 -16.71
N GLU A 21 9.15 2.62 -17.09
CA GLU A 21 10.47 2.01 -17.34
C GLU A 21 11.21 2.72 -18.48
N ASP A 22 10.49 3.21 -19.49
CA ASP A 22 11.06 3.84 -20.69
C ASP A 22 11.41 5.33 -20.52
N MET A 23 10.73 6.04 -19.61
CA MET A 23 10.81 7.52 -19.52
C MET A 23 11.61 8.04 -18.30
N GLY A 24 11.88 7.17 -17.32
CA GLY A 24 12.56 7.54 -16.08
C GLY A 24 11.72 8.44 -15.15
N PRO A 25 11.92 8.36 -13.82
CA PRO A 25 10.94 8.91 -12.87
C PRO A 25 10.97 10.43 -12.71
N ARG A 26 12.05 11.14 -13.12
CA ARG A 26 12.23 12.57 -12.78
C ARG A 26 11.17 13.50 -13.36
N ALA A 27 10.56 13.14 -14.50
CA ALA A 27 9.58 13.97 -15.19
C ALA A 27 8.13 13.69 -14.76
N LEU A 28 7.92 12.72 -13.85
CA LEU A 28 6.59 12.31 -13.44
C LEU A 28 5.96 13.34 -12.49
N PRO A 29 4.67 13.71 -12.66
CA PRO A 29 3.98 14.58 -11.73
C PRO A 29 3.91 13.98 -10.32
N VAL A 30 4.23 14.78 -9.29
CA VAL A 30 4.24 14.35 -7.88
C VAL A 30 2.90 13.75 -7.48
N GLU A 31 1.80 14.45 -7.82
CA GLU A 31 0.45 14.02 -7.45
C GLU A 31 0.05 12.67 -8.05
N GLU A 32 0.49 12.39 -9.28
CA GLU A 32 0.18 11.12 -9.94
C GLU A 32 0.95 9.96 -9.28
N VAL A 33 2.19 10.19 -8.86
CA VAL A 33 2.96 9.21 -8.08
C VAL A 33 2.31 8.99 -6.71
N HIS A 34 1.89 10.05 -6.03
CA HIS A 34 1.25 9.96 -4.70
C HIS A 34 -0.05 9.17 -4.72
N LYS A 35 -0.87 9.29 -5.77
CA LYS A 35 -2.08 8.46 -5.95
C LYS A 35 -1.74 6.97 -5.99
N ILE A 36 -0.67 6.61 -6.68
CA ILE A 36 -0.18 5.23 -6.77
C ILE A 36 0.38 4.78 -5.41
N CYS A 37 1.16 5.63 -4.73
CA CYS A 37 1.68 5.32 -3.39
C CYS A 37 0.54 4.98 -2.42
N VAL A 38 -0.53 5.80 -2.39
CA VAL A 38 -1.70 5.54 -1.55
C VAL A 38 -2.31 4.18 -1.88
N LEU A 39 -2.57 3.89 -3.15
CA LEU A 39 -3.15 2.62 -3.57
C LEU A 39 -2.25 1.42 -3.19
N ASP A 40 -0.97 1.47 -3.53
CA ASP A 40 -0.05 0.37 -3.32
C ASP A 40 0.24 0.10 -1.84
N ILE A 41 0.34 1.16 -1.01
CA ILE A 41 0.46 1.02 0.45
C ILE A 41 -0.76 0.27 0.98
N ARG A 42 -1.98 0.71 0.65
CA ARG A 42 -3.21 0.07 1.14
C ARG A 42 -3.36 -1.37 0.71
N LEU A 43 -2.91 -1.68 -0.50
CA LEU A 43 -3.01 -3.02 -1.06
C LEU A 43 -1.79 -3.89 -0.73
N ALA A 44 -0.80 -3.37 -0.02
CA ALA A 44 0.49 -4.02 0.25
C ALA A 44 1.04 -4.72 -1.01
N ASN A 45 1.13 -3.96 -2.10
CA ASN A 45 1.48 -4.51 -3.41
C ASN A 45 2.86 -5.20 -3.37
N ALA A 46 2.91 -6.46 -3.82
CA ALA A 46 4.11 -7.28 -3.84
C ALA A 46 4.82 -7.30 -5.22
N ASP A 47 4.37 -6.50 -6.19
CA ASP A 47 4.99 -6.42 -7.51
C ASP A 47 4.87 -5.03 -8.17
N ARG A 48 4.97 -3.93 -7.39
CA ARG A 48 4.97 -2.59 -8.00
C ARG A 48 6.34 -2.24 -8.58
N HIS A 49 6.48 -2.41 -9.88
CA HIS A 49 7.58 -1.88 -10.69
C HIS A 49 7.10 -0.85 -11.74
N ALA A 50 8.04 -0.14 -12.37
CA ALA A 50 7.82 0.96 -13.32
C ALA A 50 7.14 0.47 -14.60
N GLY A 51 7.42 -0.77 -15.01
CA GLY A 51 6.68 -1.47 -16.07
C GLY A 51 5.17 -1.61 -15.79
N ASN A 52 4.76 -1.68 -14.53
CA ASN A 52 3.36 -1.76 -14.11
C ASN A 52 2.69 -0.39 -13.95
N ILE A 53 3.35 0.69 -14.34
CA ILE A 53 2.80 2.06 -14.32
C ILE A 53 2.83 2.61 -15.74
N LEU A 54 1.65 2.80 -16.32
CA LEU A 54 1.50 3.33 -17.67
C LEU A 54 1.45 4.85 -17.68
N ILE A 55 2.06 5.45 -18.70
CA ILE A 55 2.03 6.89 -18.92
C ILE A 55 0.94 7.22 -19.93
N CYS A 56 0.00 8.06 -19.50
CA CYS A 56 -1.07 8.58 -20.33
C CYS A 56 -0.92 10.10 -20.51
N LYS A 57 -1.54 10.64 -21.56
CA LYS A 57 -1.65 12.09 -21.75
C LYS A 57 -3.09 12.48 -22.01
N GLU A 58 -3.61 13.39 -21.20
CA GLU A 58 -4.94 13.95 -21.36
C GLU A 58 -4.85 15.47 -21.30
N ALA A 59 -5.38 16.15 -22.31
CA ALA A 59 -5.32 17.62 -22.44
C ALA A 59 -3.92 18.24 -22.22
N GLY A 60 -2.85 17.50 -22.57
CA GLY A 60 -1.46 17.93 -22.39
C GLY A 60 -0.86 17.65 -21.01
N GLN A 61 -1.65 17.13 -20.08
CA GLN A 61 -1.19 16.69 -18.76
C GLN A 61 -0.77 15.22 -18.78
N THR A 62 0.33 14.90 -18.11
CA THR A 62 0.76 13.53 -17.89
C THR A 62 -0.08 12.91 -16.76
N LEU A 63 -0.65 11.75 -17.01
CA LEU A 63 -1.38 10.94 -16.03
C LEU A 63 -0.71 9.57 -15.87
N LEU A 64 -0.82 8.97 -14.70
CA LEU A 64 -0.29 7.63 -14.43
C LEU A 64 -1.42 6.64 -14.18
N VAL A 65 -1.34 5.48 -14.83
CA VAL A 65 -2.32 4.41 -14.68
C VAL A 65 -1.62 3.16 -14.17
N PRO A 66 -1.77 2.80 -12.88
CA PRO A 66 -1.25 1.55 -12.38
C PRO A 66 -2.04 0.38 -12.99
N ILE A 67 -1.33 -0.66 -13.39
CA ILE A 67 -1.89 -1.91 -13.88
C ILE A 67 -1.31 -3.09 -13.09
N ASP A 68 -1.76 -4.28 -13.44
CA ASP A 68 -1.25 -5.56 -12.93
C ASP A 68 -1.25 -5.67 -11.40
N HIS A 69 -2.45 -5.64 -10.82
CA HIS A 69 -2.66 -5.75 -9.37
C HIS A 69 -2.78 -7.22 -8.90
N GLY A 70 -2.24 -8.17 -9.67
CA GLY A 70 -2.40 -9.60 -9.39
C GLY A 70 -1.71 -10.08 -8.11
N TYR A 71 -0.70 -9.34 -7.65
CA TYR A 71 0.07 -9.60 -6.42
C TYR A 71 -0.24 -8.59 -5.30
N CYS A 72 -1.47 -8.07 -5.27
CA CYS A 72 -1.97 -7.25 -4.17
C CYS A 72 -2.67 -8.10 -3.09
N LEU A 73 -2.77 -7.55 -1.88
CA LEU A 73 -3.38 -8.15 -0.69
C LEU A 73 -2.76 -9.52 -0.32
N PRO A 74 -1.44 -9.61 -0.14
CA PRO A 74 -0.80 -10.83 0.36
C PRO A 74 -1.23 -11.15 1.81
N GLU A 75 -1.03 -12.40 2.22
CA GLU A 75 -1.30 -12.88 3.60
C GLU A 75 -0.32 -12.29 4.64
N ASN A 76 0.81 -11.74 4.19
CA ASN A 76 1.83 -11.12 5.03
C ASN A 76 2.61 -10.06 4.22
N PHE A 77 3.52 -9.33 4.86
CA PHE A 77 4.27 -8.23 4.24
C PHE A 77 5.64 -8.63 3.66
N GLU A 78 5.99 -9.91 3.63
CA GLU A 78 7.32 -10.39 3.23
C GLU A 78 7.74 -9.95 1.83
N ASP A 79 6.80 -10.02 0.88
CA ASP A 79 7.03 -9.72 -0.54
C ASP A 79 6.65 -8.28 -0.93
N CYS A 80 6.23 -7.43 0.02
CA CYS A 80 5.82 -6.06 -0.27
C CYS A 80 6.97 -5.27 -0.93
N THR A 81 6.72 -4.70 -2.10
CA THR A 81 7.76 -4.04 -2.90
C THR A 81 7.22 -2.85 -3.70
N PHE A 82 7.94 -1.74 -3.61
CA PHE A 82 7.53 -0.47 -4.20
C PHE A 82 8.72 0.21 -4.92
N GLU A 83 8.76 0.15 -6.25
CA GLU A 83 9.82 0.82 -7.01
C GLU A 83 9.79 2.35 -6.84
N TRP A 84 8.61 2.93 -6.59
CA TRP A 84 8.47 4.37 -6.37
C TRP A 84 9.21 4.87 -5.11
N LEU A 85 9.66 3.99 -4.20
CA LEU A 85 10.53 4.38 -3.07
C LEU A 85 11.83 5.06 -3.51
N TYR A 86 12.31 4.74 -4.71
CA TYR A 86 13.53 5.31 -5.29
C TYR A 86 13.27 6.57 -6.11
N TRP A 87 12.01 7.02 -6.21
CA TRP A 87 11.63 8.19 -6.98
C TRP A 87 11.64 9.44 -6.10
N PRO A 88 12.11 10.59 -6.59
CA PRO A 88 12.18 11.82 -5.78
C PRO A 88 10.81 12.31 -5.30
N GLN A 89 9.74 11.98 -6.02
CA GLN A 89 8.35 12.32 -5.68
C GLN A 89 7.91 11.67 -4.36
N ALA A 90 8.38 10.46 -4.05
CA ALA A 90 7.99 9.76 -2.83
C ALA A 90 8.52 10.43 -1.55
N ARG A 91 9.54 11.30 -1.66
CA ARG A 91 10.10 12.08 -0.53
C ARG A 91 9.42 13.42 -0.33
N GLN A 92 8.41 13.74 -1.14
CA GLN A 92 7.62 14.95 -0.97
C GLN A 92 6.41 14.64 -0.08
N PRO A 93 6.00 15.57 0.80
CA PRO A 93 4.82 15.39 1.62
C PRO A 93 3.57 15.31 0.75
N PHE A 94 2.57 14.54 1.20
CA PHE A 94 1.25 14.55 0.58
C PHE A 94 0.62 15.95 0.65
N LYS A 95 -0.15 16.32 -0.37
CA LYS A 95 -1.00 17.51 -0.32
C LYS A 95 -2.19 17.32 0.62
N ASP A 96 -2.70 18.43 1.16
CA ASP A 96 -3.87 18.44 2.04
C ASP A 96 -5.07 17.66 1.47
N GLU A 97 -5.35 17.78 0.17
CA GLU A 97 -6.43 17.04 -0.48
C GLU A 97 -6.25 15.51 -0.44
N VAL A 98 -5.00 15.04 -0.56
CA VAL A 98 -4.66 13.62 -0.46
C VAL A 98 -4.68 13.17 0.99
N ILE A 99 -4.24 14.02 1.91
CA ILE A 99 -4.30 13.77 3.36
C ILE A 99 -5.76 13.61 3.82
N ASP A 100 -6.65 14.48 3.37
CA ASP A 100 -8.08 14.40 3.71
C ASP A 100 -8.74 13.15 3.12
N TYR A 101 -8.36 12.76 1.90
CA TYR A 101 -8.75 11.48 1.33
C TYR A 101 -8.23 10.30 2.17
N ILE A 102 -6.97 10.31 2.59
CA ILE A 102 -6.39 9.23 3.41
C ILE A 102 -7.13 9.11 4.75
N LYS A 103 -7.46 10.24 5.38
CA LYS A 103 -8.19 10.26 6.66
C LYS A 103 -9.58 9.62 6.56
N SER A 104 -10.26 9.77 5.41
CA SER A 104 -11.60 9.22 5.19
C SER A 104 -11.62 7.72 4.85
N LEU A 105 -10.47 7.10 4.56
CA LEU A 105 -10.39 5.67 4.27
C LEU A 105 -10.83 4.80 5.45
N ASP A 106 -11.62 3.77 5.17
CA ASP A 106 -12.07 2.76 6.13
C ASP A 106 -11.87 1.35 5.55
N ALA A 107 -11.02 0.55 6.20
CA ALA A 107 -10.69 -0.78 5.74
C ALA A 107 -11.86 -1.77 5.90
N GLU A 108 -12.71 -1.61 6.92
CA GLU A 108 -13.85 -2.49 7.14
C GLU A 108 -14.95 -2.23 6.09
N GLU A 109 -15.18 -0.96 5.74
CA GLU A 109 -16.07 -0.60 4.62
C GLU A 109 -15.58 -1.19 3.29
N ASP A 110 -14.27 -1.14 3.03
CA ASP A 110 -13.68 -1.72 1.82
C ASP A 110 -13.78 -3.26 1.80
N ILE A 111 -13.51 -3.94 2.92
CA ILE A 111 -13.71 -5.40 3.03
C ILE A 111 -15.17 -5.78 2.78
N ALA A 112 -16.11 -5.02 3.36
CA ALA A 112 -17.54 -5.24 3.14
C ALA A 112 -17.93 -5.03 1.67
N LEU A 113 -17.37 -4.02 1.01
CA LEU A 113 -17.59 -3.74 -0.41
C LEU A 113 -17.08 -4.89 -1.30
N LEU A 114 -15.87 -5.39 -1.05
CA LEU A 114 -15.31 -6.53 -1.79
C LEU A 114 -16.20 -7.77 -1.64
N LYS A 115 -16.60 -8.07 -0.39
CA LYS A 115 -17.50 -9.19 -0.10
C LYS A 115 -18.85 -9.04 -0.80
N PHE A 116 -19.42 -7.83 -0.81
CA PHE A 116 -20.67 -7.52 -1.52
C PHE A 116 -20.56 -7.80 -3.03
N HIS A 117 -19.39 -7.54 -3.63
CA HIS A 117 -19.10 -7.84 -5.03
C HIS A 117 -18.66 -9.28 -5.29
N GLY A 118 -18.72 -10.16 -4.28
CA GLY A 118 -18.46 -11.59 -4.42
C GLY A 118 -16.99 -11.99 -4.26
N TRP A 119 -16.14 -11.09 -3.77
CA TRP A 119 -14.76 -11.41 -3.40
C TRP A 119 -14.59 -11.37 -1.88
N GLU A 120 -14.62 -12.54 -1.26
CA GLU A 120 -14.37 -12.68 0.18
C GLU A 120 -12.87 -12.88 0.42
N LEU A 121 -12.24 -11.93 1.11
CA LEU A 121 -10.84 -12.02 1.50
C LEU A 121 -10.65 -13.10 2.58
N SER A 122 -9.49 -13.75 2.58
CA SER A 122 -9.08 -14.54 3.75
C SER A 122 -8.87 -13.62 4.96
N PRO A 123 -8.95 -14.14 6.19
CA PRO A 123 -8.64 -13.37 7.40
C PRO A 123 -7.27 -12.69 7.34
N GLU A 124 -6.26 -13.37 6.79
CA GLU A 124 -4.89 -12.87 6.65
C GLU A 124 -4.81 -11.69 5.66
N CYS A 125 -5.44 -11.81 4.48
CA CYS A 125 -5.50 -10.73 3.50
C CYS A 125 -6.29 -9.51 4.02
N ALA A 126 -7.39 -9.75 4.73
CA ALA A 126 -8.17 -8.69 5.39
C ALA A 126 -7.34 -7.95 6.44
N ARG A 127 -6.60 -8.70 7.27
CA ARG A 127 -5.66 -8.12 8.24
C ARG A 127 -4.60 -7.25 7.55
N THR A 128 -4.00 -7.71 6.45
CA THR A 128 -3.05 -6.92 5.66
C THR A 128 -3.65 -5.59 5.22
N LEU A 129 -4.88 -5.57 4.72
CA LEU A 129 -5.59 -4.34 4.33
C LEU A 129 -5.85 -3.41 5.53
N CYS A 130 -6.28 -3.96 6.67
CA CYS A 130 -6.51 -3.18 7.88
C CYS A 130 -5.23 -2.56 8.43
N VAL A 131 -4.16 -3.35 8.56
CA VAL A 131 -2.87 -2.91 9.10
C VAL A 131 -2.20 -1.88 8.19
N SER A 132 -2.20 -2.11 6.88
CA SER A 132 -1.62 -1.16 5.93
C SER A 132 -2.40 0.15 5.84
N THR A 133 -3.73 0.11 5.86
CA THR A 133 -4.58 1.30 5.93
C THR A 133 -4.34 2.06 7.25
N MET A 134 -4.20 1.36 8.37
CA MET A 134 -3.87 1.95 9.67
C MET A 134 -2.50 2.65 9.64
N LEU A 135 -1.47 1.99 9.10
CA LEU A 135 -0.13 2.56 8.95
C LEU A 135 -0.15 3.83 8.09
N LEU A 136 -0.86 3.80 6.97
CA LEU A 136 -1.00 4.97 6.09
C LEU A 136 -1.62 6.15 6.84
N LYS A 137 -2.73 5.92 7.56
CA LYS A 137 -3.43 6.98 8.31
C LYS A 137 -2.55 7.54 9.43
N LYS A 138 -1.95 6.68 10.25
CA LYS A 138 -1.09 7.08 11.37
C LYS A 138 0.21 7.76 10.91
N GLY A 139 0.77 7.33 9.79
CA GLY A 139 1.96 7.94 9.21
C GLY A 139 1.69 9.34 8.67
N VAL A 140 0.61 9.52 7.91
CA VAL A 140 0.23 10.83 7.39
C VAL A 140 -0.13 11.82 8.50
N GLU A 141 -0.80 11.37 9.56
CA GLU A 141 -1.06 12.20 10.75
C GLU A 141 0.24 12.75 11.39
N ARG A 142 1.34 12.01 11.27
CA ARG A 142 2.68 12.39 11.76
C ARG A 142 3.53 13.13 10.72
N GLY A 143 2.96 13.48 9.58
CA GLY A 143 3.67 14.18 8.50
C GLY A 143 4.69 13.31 7.76
N LEU A 144 4.59 11.98 7.85
CA LEU A 144 5.45 11.07 7.12
C LEU A 144 5.17 11.15 5.61
N THR A 145 6.24 11.06 4.82
CA THR A 145 6.16 11.02 3.36
C THR A 145 5.78 9.62 2.85
N PRO A 146 5.34 9.47 1.58
CA PRO A 146 5.17 8.15 0.99
C PRO A 146 6.40 7.25 1.15
N TYR A 147 7.60 7.82 1.04
CA TYR A 147 8.86 7.10 1.23
C TYR A 147 9.00 6.54 2.63
N ASP A 148 8.71 7.33 3.67
CA ASP A 148 8.85 6.91 5.06
C ASP A 148 7.89 5.76 5.37
N ILE A 149 6.64 5.88 4.90
CA ILE A 149 5.60 4.86 5.09
C ILE A 149 5.92 3.58 4.31
N GLY A 150 6.25 3.70 3.02
CA GLY A 150 6.59 2.53 2.21
C GLY A 150 7.87 1.81 2.68
N SER A 151 8.84 2.54 3.24
CA SER A 151 10.05 1.96 3.83
C SER A 151 9.79 1.18 5.13
N ILE A 152 8.67 1.45 5.82
CA ILE A 152 8.24 0.63 6.97
C ILE A 152 7.72 -0.73 6.50
N MET A 153 7.09 -0.77 5.30
CA MET A 153 6.48 -1.97 4.74
C MET A 153 7.45 -2.88 3.99
N CYS A 154 8.45 -2.31 3.31
CA CYS A 154 9.35 -3.08 2.46
C CYS A 154 10.56 -3.58 3.24
N ARG A 155 10.97 -4.83 2.99
CA ARG A 155 12.23 -5.37 3.52
C ARG A 155 13.43 -4.72 2.83
N GLU A 156 14.48 -4.40 3.60
CA GLU A 156 15.76 -3.90 3.04
C GLU A 156 16.52 -5.00 2.28
N THR A 157 16.39 -6.24 2.75
CA THR A 157 16.95 -7.44 2.12
C THR A 157 16.02 -8.62 2.40
N LEU A 158 16.07 -9.67 1.58
CA LEU A 158 15.26 -10.88 1.78
C LEU A 158 15.47 -11.57 3.14
N LYS A 159 16.51 -11.21 3.89
CA LYS A 159 16.86 -11.83 5.19
C LYS A 159 16.51 -10.96 6.40
N LYS A 160 16.11 -9.71 6.19
CA LYS A 160 15.80 -8.76 7.25
C LYS A 160 14.34 -8.38 7.13
N GLU A 161 13.57 -8.74 8.15
CA GLU A 161 12.17 -8.33 8.27
C GLU A 161 12.04 -6.80 8.15
N SER A 162 10.92 -6.38 7.57
CA SER A 162 10.52 -4.98 7.53
C SER A 162 10.00 -4.55 8.90
N LYS A 163 9.95 -3.23 9.14
CA LYS A 163 9.46 -2.71 10.42
C LYS A 163 8.02 -3.11 10.71
N ILE A 164 7.16 -3.20 9.69
CA ILE A 164 5.78 -3.62 9.88
C ILE A 164 5.68 -5.10 10.32
N GLU A 165 6.57 -5.96 9.81
CA GLU A 165 6.65 -7.35 10.25
C GLU A 165 7.13 -7.45 11.69
N GLU A 166 8.11 -6.63 12.09
CA GLU A 166 8.56 -6.55 13.48
C GLU A 166 7.41 -6.13 14.41
N MET A 167 6.63 -5.11 14.04
CA MET A 167 5.46 -4.65 14.79
C MET A 167 4.39 -5.75 14.93
N LEU A 168 4.11 -6.49 13.86
CA LEU A 168 3.15 -7.60 13.88
C LEU A 168 3.64 -8.77 14.72
N ARG A 169 4.94 -9.07 14.70
CA ARG A 169 5.53 -10.09 15.57
C ARG A 169 5.47 -9.67 17.03
N GLU A 170 5.76 -8.40 17.33
CA GLU A 170 5.61 -7.84 18.69
C GLU A 170 4.17 -7.98 19.18
N ALA A 171 3.18 -7.62 18.36
CA ALA A 171 1.77 -7.77 18.70
C ALA A 171 1.36 -9.24 18.93
N ASN A 172 1.87 -10.16 18.10
CA ASN A 172 1.62 -11.60 18.31
C ASN A 172 2.22 -12.13 19.62
N ASN A 173 3.31 -11.54 20.11
CA ASN A 173 3.95 -11.94 21.37
C ASN A 173 3.26 -11.36 22.61
N THR A 174 2.46 -10.30 22.48
CA THR A 174 1.71 -9.69 23.60
C THR A 174 0.35 -10.34 23.83
N ILE A 175 -0.28 -10.88 22.78
CA ILE A 175 -1.61 -11.48 22.88
C ILE A 175 -1.58 -12.98 23.23
N LEU A 176 -2.63 -13.46 23.92
CA LEU A 176 -2.79 -14.88 24.23
C LEU A 176 -3.40 -15.65 23.04
N PRO A 177 -3.15 -16.96 22.92
CA PRO A 177 -3.84 -17.79 21.93
C PRO A 177 -5.36 -17.70 22.07
N GLY A 178 -6.07 -17.50 20.95
CA GLY A 178 -7.53 -17.37 20.93
C GLY A 178 -8.06 -15.95 21.18
N THR A 179 -7.19 -14.94 21.20
CA THR A 179 -7.59 -13.52 21.21
C THR A 179 -8.35 -13.16 19.93
N SER A 180 -9.32 -12.25 20.01
CA SER A 180 -10.09 -11.81 18.84
C SER A 180 -9.25 -10.97 17.88
N GLU A 181 -9.64 -10.93 16.60
CA GLU A 181 -8.98 -10.09 15.59
C GLU A 181 -8.96 -8.61 16.00
N THR A 182 -10.06 -8.11 16.56
CA THR A 182 -10.17 -6.73 17.04
C THR A 182 -9.11 -6.42 18.10
N ALA A 183 -8.94 -7.29 19.11
CA ALA A 183 -7.95 -7.08 20.16
C ALA A 183 -6.51 -7.21 19.63
N PHE A 184 -6.28 -8.04 18.61
CA PHE A 184 -5.00 -8.08 17.91
C PHE A 184 -4.72 -6.75 17.19
N LEU A 185 -5.68 -6.22 16.42
CA LEU A 185 -5.53 -4.94 15.70
C LEU A 185 -5.37 -3.75 16.66
N GLU A 186 -6.01 -3.77 17.82
CA GLU A 186 -5.79 -2.78 18.90
C GLU A 186 -4.34 -2.83 19.40
N SER A 187 -3.81 -4.04 19.67
CA SER A 187 -2.40 -4.20 20.06
C SER A 187 -1.44 -3.73 18.96
N VAL A 188 -1.74 -4.01 17.68
CA VAL A 188 -0.93 -3.51 16.55
C VAL A 188 -0.96 -1.99 16.50
N SER A 189 -2.12 -1.35 16.71
CA SER A 189 -2.25 0.11 16.73
C SER A 189 -1.33 0.74 17.78
N GLU A 190 -1.34 0.23 19.02
CA GLU A 190 -0.53 0.76 20.12
C GLU A 190 0.97 0.59 19.86
N ILE A 191 1.39 -0.58 19.38
CA ILE A 191 2.79 -0.86 19.03
C ILE A 191 3.22 0.05 17.88
N MET A 192 2.37 0.21 16.87
CA MET A 192 2.65 1.08 15.73
C MET A 192 2.82 2.54 16.16
N ASP A 193 1.96 3.06 17.05
CA ASP A 193 2.14 4.40 17.62
C ASP A 193 3.52 4.53 18.30
N HIS A 194 3.91 3.56 19.13
CA HIS A 194 5.21 3.57 19.79
C HIS A 194 6.39 3.57 18.81
N HIS A 195 6.30 2.84 17.70
CA HIS A 195 7.34 2.82 16.67
C HIS A 195 7.38 4.11 15.85
N LEU A 196 6.23 4.70 15.54
CA LEU A 196 6.13 5.93 14.74
C LEU A 196 6.49 7.19 15.54
N ASP A 197 6.33 7.19 16.86
CA ASP A 197 6.66 8.33 17.74
C ASP A 197 8.16 8.40 18.08
N LYS A 198 8.94 7.35 17.79
CA LYS A 198 10.39 7.37 18.00
C LYS A 198 11.03 8.38 17.04
N PRO A 199 11.81 9.36 17.53
CA PRO A 199 12.53 10.26 16.66
C PRO A 199 13.48 9.43 15.79
N THR A 200 13.36 9.56 14.47
CA THR A 200 14.38 9.07 13.54
C THR A 200 15.68 9.78 13.90
N LEU A 201 16.64 9.04 14.45
CA LEU A 201 17.99 9.57 14.61
C LEU A 201 18.47 10.04 13.23
N PRO A 202 19.03 11.26 13.11
CA PRO A 202 19.58 11.70 11.85
C PRO A 202 20.61 10.66 11.38
N ILE A 203 20.48 10.25 10.13
CA ILE A 203 21.50 9.45 9.45
C ILE A 203 22.63 10.44 9.14
N ASP A 204 23.74 10.31 9.86
CA ASP A 204 25.01 11.02 9.58
C ASP A 204 25.60 10.61 8.23
#